data_AF-A0A0P7Y7A8-F1
#
_entry.id   AF-A0A0P7Y7A8-F1
#
_cell.length_a   1.000
_cell.length_b   1.000
_cell.length_c   1.000
_cell.angle_alpha   90.00
_cell.angle_beta   90.00
_cell.angle_gamma   90.00
#
_symmetry.space_group_name_H-M   'P 1'
#
loop_
_entity.id
_entity.type
_entity.pdbx_description
1 polymer ?
#
loop_
_entity_poly.entity_id
_entity_poly.type
_entity_poly.pdbx_seq_one_letter_code
_entity_poly.pdbx_strand_id
1 'polypeptide(L)'
;MLPESARPDDKTLASMLSDRGRLLVLDAMSSFGALPLDLRATRAAAVVAASGKCLESIPGAGFVLVDREAMRRVSHKAPSVALDLLRTVAQLRTKGTMAPHAAGSSDRHTR
;
A
#
# COMPACT_ATOMS: atom_id res chain seq x y z
N MET A 1 30.98 -5.42 8.85
CA MET A 1 29.78 -4.54 8.82
C MET A 1 30.23 -3.18 8.32
N LEU A 2 29.56 -2.60 7.32
CA LEU A 2 29.81 -1.20 6.93
C LEU A 2 29.35 -0.28 8.08
N PRO A 3 30.01 0.88 8.29
CA PRO A 3 29.55 1.84 9.30
C PRO A 3 28.13 2.33 8.96
N GLU A 4 27.34 2.65 9.99
CA GLU A 4 25.95 3.14 9.85
C GLU A 4 25.84 4.29 8.84
N SER A 5 26.83 5.19 8.86
CA SER A 5 26.96 6.36 7.99
C SER A 5 27.27 6.03 6.52
N ALA A 6 27.69 4.80 6.20
CA ALA A 6 27.94 4.35 4.84
C ALA A 6 26.73 3.64 4.21
N ARG A 7 25.62 3.48 4.94
CA ARG A 7 24.39 2.96 4.34
C ARG A 7 23.76 4.03 3.43
N PRO A 8 23.47 3.70 2.16
CA PRO A 8 22.77 4.62 1.28
C PRO A 8 21.39 4.94 1.84
N ASP A 9 20.94 6.17 1.66
CA ASP A 9 19.58 6.56 2.00
C ASP A 9 18.56 5.91 1.05
N ASP A 10 17.29 5.96 1.44
CA ASP A 10 16.21 5.30 0.69
C ASP A 10 16.12 5.81 -0.76
N LYS A 11 16.41 7.09 -1.00
CA LYS A 11 16.38 7.72 -2.32
C LYS A 11 17.49 7.18 -3.22
N THR A 12 18.69 7.06 -2.67
CA THR A 12 19.86 6.49 -3.35
C THR A 12 19.59 5.03 -3.69
N LEU A 13 19.04 4.25 -2.76
CA LEU A 13 18.64 2.87 -3.03
C LEU A 13 17.60 2.77 -4.15
N ALA A 14 16.59 3.62 -4.14
CA ALA A 14 15.57 3.63 -5.16
C ALA A 14 16.13 3.94 -6.55
N SER A 15 17.03 4.92 -6.66
CA SER A 15 17.71 5.24 -7.91
C SER A 15 18.50 4.05 -8.43
N MET A 16 19.35 3.46 -7.58
CA MET A 16 20.19 2.31 -7.94
C MET A 16 19.37 1.09 -8.39
N LEU A 17 18.20 0.86 -7.77
CA LEU A 17 17.31 -0.24 -8.12
C LEU A 17 16.55 0.05 -9.43
N SER A 18 16.09 1.28 -9.63
CA SER A 18 15.42 1.70 -10.87
C SER A 18 16.33 1.51 -12.08
N ASP A 19 17.61 1.88 -11.99
CA ASP A 19 18.60 1.70 -13.06
C ASP A 19 18.80 0.22 -13.45
N ARG A 20 18.44 -0.69 -12.54
CA ARG A 20 18.51 -2.15 -12.73
C ARG A 20 17.14 -2.78 -13.03
N GLY A 21 16.09 -1.96 -13.22
CA GLY A 21 14.72 -2.43 -13.42
C GLY A 21 14.14 -3.20 -12.22
N ARG A 22 14.64 -2.93 -11.01
CA ARG A 22 14.18 -3.56 -9.77
C ARG A 22 13.27 -2.62 -8.99
N LEU A 23 12.30 -3.20 -8.29
CA LEU A 23 11.39 -2.46 -7.41
C LEU A 23 11.97 -2.41 -5.99
N LEU A 24 11.77 -1.27 -5.32
CA LEU A 24 12.11 -1.09 -3.90
C LEU A 24 10.88 -1.31 -3.03
N VAL A 25 10.98 -2.18 -2.04
CA VAL A 25 9.99 -2.33 -0.96
C VAL A 25 10.64 -1.89 0.34
N LEU A 26 10.04 -0.91 1.02
CA LEU A 26 10.53 -0.39 2.30
C LEU A 26 9.76 -1.04 3.46
N ASP A 27 10.49 -1.64 4.40
CA ASP A 27 9.96 -1.97 5.71
C ASP A 27 10.11 -0.76 6.62
N ALA A 28 9.01 -0.06 6.86
CA ALA A 28 8.95 1.13 7.69
C ALA A 28 8.19 0.87 8.99
N MET A 29 8.13 -0.39 9.47
CA MET A 29 7.33 -0.77 10.63
C MET A 29 7.66 0.05 11.89
N SER A 30 8.91 0.43 12.11
CA SER A 30 9.35 1.22 13.27
C SER A 30 9.82 2.63 12.91
N SER A 31 9.56 3.10 11.69
CA SER A 31 9.93 4.45 11.25
C SER A 31 8.73 5.24 10.72
N PHE A 32 7.70 4.55 10.21
CA PHE A 32 6.51 5.18 9.67
C PHE A 32 5.76 5.97 10.76
N GLY A 33 5.63 7.28 10.56
CA GLY A 33 5.05 8.21 11.53
C GLY A 33 6.06 8.85 12.50
N ALA A 34 7.25 8.26 12.68
CA ALA A 34 8.31 8.83 13.51
C ALA A 34 9.38 9.57 12.71
N LEU A 35 9.72 9.10 11.50
CA LEU A 35 10.74 9.70 10.63
C LEU A 35 10.11 10.26 9.34
N PRO A 36 10.64 11.38 8.80
CA PRO A 36 10.18 11.90 7.51
C PRO A 36 10.39 10.88 6.39
N LEU A 37 9.31 10.56 5.67
CA LEU A 37 9.35 9.68 4.50
C LEU A 37 8.64 10.38 3.33
N ASP A 38 9.41 10.78 2.32
CA ASP A 38 8.87 11.37 1.09
C ASP A 38 8.73 10.31 0.01
N LEU A 39 7.53 9.76 -0.12
CA LEU A 39 7.21 8.74 -1.14
C LEU A 39 7.34 9.26 -2.57
N ARG A 40 7.22 10.58 -2.80
CA ARG A 40 7.36 11.18 -4.13
C ARG A 40 8.82 11.23 -4.56
N ALA A 41 9.71 11.58 -3.63
CA ALA A 41 11.15 11.62 -3.88
C ALA A 41 11.78 10.21 -3.90
N THR A 42 11.42 9.35 -2.96
CA THR A 42 12.00 8.01 -2.83
C THR A 42 11.45 7.03 -3.87
N ARG A 43 10.24 7.22 -4.43
CA ARG A 43 9.65 6.33 -5.46
C ARG A 43 9.70 4.84 -5.11
N ALA A 44 9.46 4.50 -3.84
CA ALA A 44 9.32 3.12 -3.41
C ALA A 44 8.07 2.48 -4.05
N ALA A 45 8.18 1.23 -4.47
CA ALA A 45 7.05 0.47 -5.04
C ALA A 45 6.03 0.10 -3.96
N ALA A 46 6.52 -0.19 -2.75
CA ALA A 46 5.67 -0.40 -1.59
C ALA A 46 6.36 0.04 -0.29
N VAL A 47 5.56 0.46 0.69
CA VAL A 47 5.98 0.76 2.05
C VAL A 47 5.10 0.00 3.02
N VAL A 48 5.70 -0.85 3.84
CA VAL A 48 5.03 -1.70 4.83
C VAL A 48 5.12 -1.05 6.20
N ALA A 49 4.00 -0.95 6.91
CA ALA A 49 3.92 -0.35 8.23
C ALA A 49 2.81 -1.00 9.08
N ALA A 50 2.76 -0.67 10.37
CA ALA A 50 1.72 -1.16 11.28
C ALA A 50 1.27 -0.09 12.26
N SER A 51 0.03 -0.23 12.74
CA SER A 51 -0.61 0.69 13.68
C SER A 51 0.06 0.68 15.06
N GLY A 52 0.47 -0.49 15.55
CA GLY A 52 0.99 -0.70 16.91
C GLY A 52 2.46 -0.30 17.12
N LYS A 53 2.97 0.66 16.35
CA LYS A 53 4.37 1.12 16.42
C LYS A 53 4.40 2.64 16.59
N CYS A 54 5.21 3.33 15.78
CA CYS A 54 5.44 4.77 15.86
C CYS A 54 4.21 5.66 15.58
N LEU A 55 3.11 5.06 15.14
CA LEU A 55 1.81 5.74 15.04
C LEU A 55 1.10 5.88 16.40
N GLU A 56 1.64 5.27 17.47
CA GLU A 56 1.06 5.27 18.83
C GLU A 56 -0.41 4.81 18.87
N SER A 57 -0.82 4.02 17.88
CA SER A 57 -2.17 3.52 17.72
C SER A 57 -2.33 2.14 18.39
N ILE A 58 -3.54 1.59 18.32
CA ILE A 58 -3.84 0.27 18.87
C ILE A 58 -3.16 -0.80 17.99
N PRO A 59 -2.41 -1.75 18.58
CA PRO A 59 -1.83 -2.86 17.83
C PRO A 59 -2.91 -3.77 17.24
N GLY A 60 -2.63 -4.35 16.07
CA GLY A 60 -3.52 -5.33 15.42
C GLY A 60 -3.72 -5.14 13.92
N ALA A 61 -3.24 -4.03 13.34
CA ALA A 61 -3.33 -3.80 11.90
C ALA A 61 -1.95 -3.56 11.28
N GLY A 62 -1.61 -4.37 10.28
CA GLY A 62 -0.56 -4.09 9.31
C GLY A 62 -1.18 -3.49 8.05
N PHE A 63 -0.50 -2.53 7.44
CA PHE A 63 -0.94 -1.92 6.19
C PHE A 63 0.24 -1.68 5.26
N VAL A 64 -0.06 -1.53 3.98
CA VAL A 64 0.94 -1.29 2.94
C VAL A 64 0.47 -0.16 2.04
N LEU A 65 1.36 0.78 1.78
CA LEU A 65 1.18 1.79 0.74
C LEU A 65 1.86 1.28 -0.52
N VAL A 66 1.12 1.11 -1.61
CA VAL A 66 1.64 0.56 -2.86
C VAL A 66 1.50 1.58 -3.98
N ASP A 67 2.58 1.78 -4.74
CA ASP A 67 2.54 2.58 -5.95
C ASP A 67 1.59 1.94 -6.99
N ARG A 68 0.72 2.74 -7.59
CA ARG A 68 -0.32 2.23 -8.48
C ARG A 68 0.27 1.62 -9.75
N GLU A 69 1.34 2.21 -10.27
CA GLU A 69 1.97 1.73 -11.49
C GLU A 69 2.76 0.45 -11.23
N ALA A 70 3.48 0.37 -10.10
CA ALA A 70 4.11 -0.86 -9.64
C ALA A 70 3.09 -1.99 -9.45
N MET A 71 1.92 -1.70 -8.85
CA MET A 71 0.84 -2.68 -8.67
C MET A 71 0.29 -3.21 -10.00
N ARG A 72 0.21 -2.37 -11.05
CA ARG A 72 -0.25 -2.79 -12.40
C ARG A 72 0.74 -3.74 -13.10
N ARG A 73 2.02 -3.70 -12.74
CA ARG A 73 3.05 -4.58 -13.29
C ARG A 73 3.02 -5.99 -12.70
N VAL A 74 2.31 -6.17 -11.58
CA VAL A 74 2.19 -7.47 -10.91
C VAL A 74 0.95 -8.20 -11.43
N SER A 75 1.16 -9.33 -12.08
CA SER A 75 0.08 -10.17 -12.64
C SER A 75 -0.14 -11.49 -11.88
N HIS A 76 0.75 -11.83 -10.94
CA HIS A 76 0.65 -13.08 -10.19
C HIS A 76 -0.21 -12.91 -8.94
N LYS A 77 -0.98 -13.96 -8.61
CA LYS A 77 -1.72 -14.03 -7.34
C LYS A 77 -0.79 -14.51 -6.24
N ALA A 78 -0.97 -13.96 -5.04
CA ALA A 78 -0.28 -14.47 -3.88
C ALA A 78 -0.72 -15.92 -3.61
N PRO A 79 0.19 -16.81 -3.15
CA PRO A 79 -0.18 -18.18 -2.79
C PRO A 79 -1.07 -18.25 -1.54
N SER A 80 -1.09 -17.18 -0.74
CA SER A 80 -1.97 -17.04 0.42
C SER A 80 -3.16 -16.15 0.09
N VAL A 81 -4.37 -16.67 0.31
CA VAL A 81 -5.61 -15.89 0.15
C VAL A 81 -5.68 -14.71 1.11
N ALA A 82 -5.23 -14.90 2.36
CA ALA A 82 -5.27 -13.86 3.39
C ALA A 82 -4.27 -12.72 3.14
N LEU A 83 -3.18 -12.99 2.39
CA LEU A 83 -2.12 -12.03 2.09
C LEU A 83 -2.13 -11.60 0.61
N ASP A 84 -3.21 -11.87 -0.12
CA ASP A 84 -3.36 -11.42 -1.50
C ASP A 84 -3.80 -9.95 -1.54
N LEU A 85 -2.81 -9.06 -1.71
CA LEU A 85 -3.02 -7.61 -1.81
C LEU A 85 -3.84 -7.23 -3.04
N LEU A 86 -3.60 -7.86 -4.20
CA LEU A 86 -4.34 -7.55 -5.43
C LEU A 86 -5.82 -7.91 -5.28
N ARG A 87 -6.10 -9.06 -4.67
CA ARG A 87 -7.46 -9.47 -4.33
C ARG A 87 -8.11 -8.53 -3.31
N THR A 88 -7.40 -8.19 -2.24
CA THR A 88 -7.91 -7.30 -1.19
C THR A 88 -8.28 -5.93 -1.77
N VAL A 89 -7.42 -5.34 -2.59
CA VAL A 89 -7.68 -4.05 -3.26
C VAL A 89 -8.88 -4.16 -4.20
N ALA A 90 -9.00 -5.23 -4.99
CA ALA A 90 -10.15 -5.44 -5.87
C ALA A 90 -11.47 -5.50 -5.08
N GLN A 91 -11.49 -6.23 -3.95
CA GLN A 91 -12.66 -6.34 -3.08
C GLN A 91 -13.04 -5.02 -2.40
N LEU A 92 -12.05 -4.22 -1.97
CA LEU A 92 -12.30 -2.92 -1.38
C LEU A 92 -12.87 -1.93 -2.41
N ARG A 93 -12.41 -1.99 -3.67
CA ARG A 93 -12.94 -1.15 -4.76
C ARG A 93 -14.39 -1.48 -5.11
N THR A 94 -14.76 -2.76 -5.13
CA THR A 94 -16.14 -3.16 -5.43
C THR A 94 -17.09 -2.83 -4.28
N LYS A 95 -16.68 -3.07 -3.03
CA LYS A 95 -17.49 -2.74 -1.84
C LYS A 95 -17.59 -1.24 -1.56
N GLY A 96 -16.56 -0.46 -1.90
CA GLY A 96 -16.54 1.01 -1.73
C GLY A 96 -17.35 1.77 -2.77
N THR A 97 -17.77 1.12 -3.86
CA THR A 97 -18.67 1.71 -4.86
C THR A 97 -20.11 1.39 -4.47
N MET A 98 -20.66 2.05 -3.45
CA MET A 98 -22.12 2.10 -3.36
C MET A 98 -22.61 2.91 -4.55
N ALA A 99 -23.38 2.29 -5.44
CA ALA A 99 -24.18 3.04 -6.41
C ALA A 99 -25.01 4.08 -5.63
N PRO A 100 -25.15 5.33 -6.13
CA PRO A 100 -26.03 6.30 -5.49
C PRO A 100 -27.41 5.65 -5.43
N HIS A 101 -27.95 5.55 -4.21
CA HIS A 101 -29.30 5.05 -3.98
C HIS A 101 -30.22 5.93 -4.81
N ALA A 102 -30.75 5.39 -5.91
CA ALA A 102 -31.63 6.13 -6.79
C ALA A 102 -32.85 6.55 -5.96
N ALA A 103 -33.01 7.87 -5.83
CA ALA A 103 -34.20 8.49 -5.29
C ALA A 103 -35.43 7.94 -6.02
N GLY A 104 -36.47 7.60 -5.25
CA GLY A 104 -37.55 6.75 -5.70
C GLY A 104 -38.41 7.28 -6.85
N SER A 105 -39.18 6.37 -7.43
CA SER A 105 -40.46 6.67 -8.05
C SER A 105 -41.43 5.53 -7.76
N SER A 106 -42.47 5.84 -6.97
CA SER A 106 -43.86 5.41 -7.11
C SER A 106 -44.16 4.59 -8.39
N ASP A 107 -44.78 3.40 -8.28
CA ASP A 107 -46.25 3.29 -8.41
C ASP A 107 -46.81 1.84 -8.32
N ARG A 108 -48.06 1.78 -7.83
CA ARG A 108 -49.13 0.79 -8.08
C ARG A 108 -49.02 -0.67 -7.59
N HIS A 109 -49.62 -0.87 -6.41
CA HIS A 109 -50.50 -2.02 -6.14
C HIS A 109 -51.68 -2.03 -7.12
N THR A 110 -51.74 -3.05 -7.99
CA THR A 110 -53.00 -3.59 -8.52
C THR A 110 -52.87 -5.09 -8.66
N ARG A 111 -53.24 -5.83 -7.61
CA ARG A 111 -54.07 -7.05 -7.64
C ARG A 111 -54.24 -7.60 -6.23
#